data_AF-A0AB37R7A2-F1
#
_entry.id   AF-A0AB37R7A2-F1
#
_cell.length_a   1.000
_cell.length_b   1.000
_cell.length_c   1.000
_cell.angle_alpha   90.00
_cell.angle_beta   90.00
_cell.angle_gamma   90.00
#
_symmetry.space_group_name_H-M   'P 1'
#
loop_
_entity.id
_entity.type
_entity.pdbx_description
1 polymer ?
#
loop_
_entity_poly.entity_id
_entity_poly.type
_entity_poly.pdbx_seq_one_letter_code
_entity_poly.pdbx_strand_id
1 'polypeptide(L)'
;MGAGQPAGVSAGPEQGRRGADCPGARHRHSYHPAAGRAAQAAAYPLRRPHPHALHTGQGQAVYHYQRLPPAACGNHQRISASPAARPAAASANGAVGMICLDCDDLFGTWRLQARWLLSHEIDPSQVSWKSPDAADLFGSEEEYSQEQGPFQARVPLELVQLLESASRYRGDQRWSLLYEVLWRVTHGDRTAMMAGDKLGSELHRRLKSVRREAHHLHAFLRFVALPPVADDAAIMRPQYVAWHEPAHDILLSASEHFIGRMGQHRWMIATPQDGVYYEGKQLIHERRCPEAWQTMARQVEDPHGELWLTYYSHIFNPARLNPKVMEGHFPSRFWKNLPEGPLIPALITQARTGKQRDGQASDIAARRGKKIAHRD
;
A
#
# COMPACT_ATOMS: atom_id res chain seq x y z
N MET A 1 -86.42 28.94 29.46
CA MET A 1 -85.17 29.11 30.24
C MET A 1 -84.14 29.81 29.36
N GLY A 2 -83.05 30.36 29.92
CA GLY A 2 -82.15 31.30 29.19
C GLY A 2 -81.52 30.71 27.92
N ALA A 3 -81.19 31.47 26.86
CA ALA A 3 -80.69 32.85 26.73
C ALA A 3 -79.19 33.00 27.11
N GLY A 4 -78.32 33.60 26.27
CA GLY A 4 -78.61 34.25 24.97
C GLY A 4 -77.43 34.55 24.02
N GLN A 5 -77.81 35.08 22.85
CA GLN A 5 -77.03 35.57 21.68
C GLN A 5 -76.64 37.07 21.84
N PRO A 6 -76.13 37.84 20.83
CA PRO A 6 -75.78 37.59 19.41
C PRO A 6 -74.26 37.78 19.13
N ALA A 7 -73.70 37.92 17.91
CA ALA A 7 -74.16 38.02 16.49
C ALA A 7 -73.21 37.17 15.58
N GLY A 8 -72.93 37.38 14.28
CA GLY A 8 -73.25 38.36 13.21
C GLY A 8 -72.09 38.39 12.18
N VAL A 9 -72.21 38.76 10.88
CA VAL A 9 -73.33 39.15 10.01
C VAL A 9 -73.09 38.59 8.57
N SER A 10 -74.18 38.35 7.85
CA SER A 10 -74.44 38.17 6.39
C SER A 10 -73.47 38.84 5.38
N ALA A 11 -73.50 38.56 4.05
CA ALA A 11 -73.94 37.44 3.19
C ALA A 11 -73.74 37.85 1.70
N GLY A 12 -73.97 36.95 0.73
CA GLY A 12 -74.48 37.35 -0.61
C GLY A 12 -73.69 36.86 -1.84
N PRO A 13 -74.33 36.69 -3.03
CA PRO A 13 -73.92 35.60 -3.94
C PRO A 13 -73.98 35.86 -5.48
N GLU A 14 -73.75 34.79 -6.22
CA GLU A 14 -74.28 34.43 -7.57
C GLU A 14 -73.72 34.97 -8.91
N GLN A 15 -73.46 33.96 -9.78
CA GLN A 15 -73.72 33.84 -11.23
C GLN A 15 -73.26 34.90 -12.27
N GLY A 16 -72.55 34.41 -13.30
CA GLY A 16 -72.37 35.05 -14.60
C GLY A 16 -71.92 34.04 -15.68
N ARG A 17 -72.55 34.04 -16.87
CA ARG A 17 -72.30 33.07 -17.97
C ARG A 17 -71.83 33.77 -19.25
N ARG A 18 -71.30 32.94 -20.19
CA ARG A 18 -70.93 33.22 -21.61
C ARG A 18 -69.56 33.90 -21.79
N GLY A 19 -68.80 33.61 -22.85
CA GLY A 19 -68.98 32.63 -23.93
C GLY A 19 -68.40 33.11 -25.28
N ALA A 20 -68.06 32.17 -26.18
CA ALA A 20 -67.46 32.41 -27.52
C ALA A 20 -66.00 32.95 -27.48
N ASP A 21 -65.13 32.72 -28.48
CA ASP A 21 -65.27 31.93 -29.71
C ASP A 21 -63.95 31.28 -30.16
N CYS A 22 -64.01 30.39 -31.17
CA CYS A 22 -62.85 29.88 -31.92
C CYS A 22 -63.14 29.93 -33.43
N PRO A 23 -62.22 30.48 -34.24
CA PRO A 23 -61.33 29.61 -35.01
C PRO A 23 -59.87 30.14 -35.07
N GLY A 24 -58.87 29.40 -35.55
CA GLY A 24 -58.89 28.10 -36.22
C GLY A 24 -58.24 28.16 -37.60
N ALA A 25 -56.91 28.01 -37.66
CA ALA A 25 -56.14 27.99 -38.91
C ALA A 25 -55.33 26.68 -39.02
N ARG A 26 -55.40 26.02 -40.18
CA ARG A 26 -54.64 24.81 -40.50
C ARG A 26 -53.60 25.13 -41.57
N HIS A 27 -52.37 24.66 -41.41
CA HIS A 27 -51.53 24.29 -42.55
C HIS A 27 -50.88 22.94 -42.31
N ARG A 28 -51.07 22.01 -43.25
CA ARG A 28 -50.27 20.80 -43.40
C ARG A 28 -49.18 21.08 -44.43
N HIS A 29 -47.96 20.64 -44.18
CA HIS A 29 -47.12 20.07 -45.23
C HIS A 29 -46.43 18.83 -44.68
N SER A 30 -46.22 17.83 -45.54
CA SER A 30 -45.75 16.49 -45.19
C SER A 30 -44.49 16.19 -45.97
N TYR A 31 -43.46 15.63 -45.32
CA TYR A 31 -42.39 14.88 -45.98
C TYR A 31 -41.90 13.74 -45.08
N HIS A 32 -41.42 12.65 -45.71
CA HIS A 32 -41.01 11.41 -45.06
C HIS A 32 -39.53 11.43 -44.59
N PRO A 33 -39.09 10.49 -43.73
CA PRO A 33 -37.83 10.59 -42.99
C PRO A 33 -36.61 10.03 -43.74
N ALA A 34 -35.41 10.40 -43.27
CA ALA A 34 -34.14 9.85 -43.74
C ALA A 34 -33.27 9.30 -42.58
N ALA A 35 -33.12 7.97 -42.55
CA ALA A 35 -31.97 7.19 -42.06
C ALA A 35 -31.12 7.73 -40.88
N GLY A 36 -31.66 7.71 -39.65
CA GLY A 36 -30.81 7.63 -38.46
C GLY A 36 -30.21 6.22 -38.32
N ARG A 37 -28.89 6.06 -38.54
CA ARG A 37 -28.22 4.76 -38.37
C ARG A 37 -28.21 4.34 -36.90
N ALA A 38 -28.91 3.24 -36.59
CA ALA A 38 -28.78 2.58 -35.30
C ALA A 38 -27.40 1.89 -35.19
N ALA A 39 -26.54 2.37 -34.29
CA ALA A 39 -25.36 1.64 -33.88
C ALA A 39 -25.79 0.39 -33.10
N GLN A 40 -25.33 -0.79 -33.52
CA GLN A 40 -25.79 -2.06 -32.98
C GLN A 40 -25.21 -2.29 -31.57
N ALA A 41 -26.07 -2.73 -30.64
CA ALA A 41 -25.63 -3.17 -29.31
C ALA A 41 -24.92 -4.52 -29.43
N ALA A 42 -23.58 -4.50 -29.46
CA ALA A 42 -22.76 -5.71 -29.50
C ALA A 42 -22.82 -6.45 -28.15
N ALA A 43 -23.70 -7.46 -28.06
CA ALA A 43 -23.87 -8.27 -26.87
C ALA A 43 -22.67 -9.22 -26.68
N TYR A 44 -21.82 -8.94 -25.68
CA TYR A 44 -20.75 -9.84 -25.24
C TYR A 44 -21.13 -10.58 -23.94
N PRO A 45 -21.33 -11.91 -23.97
CA PRO A 45 -21.71 -12.67 -22.78
C PRO A 45 -20.50 -12.92 -21.87
N LEU A 46 -20.58 -12.46 -20.61
CA LEU A 46 -19.59 -12.77 -19.57
C LEU A 46 -19.68 -14.23 -19.14
N ARG A 47 -18.96 -15.10 -19.87
CA ARG A 47 -18.88 -16.55 -19.65
C ARG A 47 -18.15 -16.87 -18.35
N ARG A 48 -18.89 -17.15 -17.26
CA ARG A 48 -18.34 -17.65 -16.00
C ARG A 48 -17.67 -19.02 -16.21
N PRO A 49 -16.47 -19.28 -15.67
CA PRO A 49 -15.94 -20.63 -15.58
C PRO A 49 -16.69 -21.42 -14.50
N HIS A 50 -17.14 -22.63 -14.83
CA HIS A 50 -17.67 -23.59 -13.85
C HIS A 50 -16.51 -24.44 -13.31
N PRO A 51 -16.40 -24.67 -11.99
CA PRO A 51 -15.49 -25.67 -11.46
C PRO A 51 -16.04 -27.08 -11.76
N HIS A 52 -15.20 -27.96 -12.30
CA HIS A 52 -15.50 -29.39 -12.40
C HIS A 52 -15.41 -30.03 -11.01
N ALA A 53 -16.34 -30.95 -10.71
CA ALA A 53 -16.29 -31.81 -9.54
C ALA A 53 -16.26 -33.28 -9.97
N LEU A 54 -15.25 -34.03 -9.52
CA LEU A 54 -15.25 -35.50 -9.57
C LEU A 54 -14.63 -36.07 -8.28
N HIS A 55 -15.48 -36.75 -7.52
CA HIS A 55 -15.22 -37.90 -6.65
C HIS A 55 -13.94 -37.98 -5.78
N THR A 56 -14.16 -37.72 -4.48
CA THR A 56 -14.01 -38.70 -3.39
C THR A 56 -12.99 -39.83 -3.55
N GLY A 57 -11.89 -39.77 -2.79
CA GLY A 57 -11.08 -40.91 -2.37
C GLY A 57 -10.83 -40.85 -0.86
N GLN A 58 -10.99 -41.96 -0.15
CA GLN A 58 -10.78 -42.02 1.31
C GLN A 58 -9.29 -42.18 1.66
N GLY A 59 -8.85 -41.60 2.77
CA GLY A 59 -7.45 -41.69 3.21
C GLY A 59 -7.20 -41.06 4.58
N GLN A 60 -7.62 -41.74 5.65
CA GLN A 60 -7.21 -41.36 7.01
C GLN A 60 -5.75 -41.79 7.25
N ALA A 61 -4.85 -40.83 7.44
CA ALA A 61 -3.48 -41.07 7.88
C ALA A 61 -3.34 -40.69 9.37
N VAL A 62 -3.29 -41.70 10.25
CA VAL A 62 -3.10 -41.51 11.69
C VAL A 62 -1.60 -41.39 12.00
N TYR A 63 -1.14 -40.21 12.41
CA TYR A 63 0.24 -40.00 12.83
C TYR A 63 0.47 -40.51 14.26
N HIS A 64 0.84 -41.79 14.38
CA HIS A 64 1.35 -42.36 15.62
C HIS A 64 2.75 -41.80 15.94
N TYR A 65 2.86 -41.06 17.06
CA TYR A 65 4.16 -40.73 17.65
C TYR A 65 4.73 -41.96 18.40
N GLN A 66 5.54 -42.75 17.71
CA GLN A 66 6.25 -43.88 18.33
C GLN A 66 7.66 -43.43 18.77
N ARG A 67 7.90 -43.42 20.09
CA ARG A 67 9.26 -43.26 20.64
C ARG A 67 10.07 -44.53 20.41
N LEU A 68 11.36 -44.39 20.14
CA LEU A 68 12.34 -45.48 20.24
C LEU A 68 13.36 -45.21 21.37
N PRO A 69 13.89 -46.25 22.04
CA PRO A 69 14.66 -46.13 23.29
C PRO A 69 16.19 -46.01 23.07
N PRO A 70 16.96 -45.64 24.13
CA PRO A 70 18.41 -45.48 24.05
C PRO A 70 19.22 -46.76 24.35
N ALA A 71 20.25 -47.02 23.54
CA ALA A 71 21.35 -47.99 23.74
C ALA A 71 22.43 -47.73 22.67
N ALA A 72 23.73 -48.03 22.83
CA ALA A 72 24.57 -48.28 24.00
C ALA A 72 26.05 -48.02 23.61
N CYS A 73 26.99 -48.13 24.55
CA CYS A 73 28.41 -47.80 24.34
C CYS A 73 29.14 -48.73 23.34
N GLY A 74 30.09 -48.16 22.59
CA GLY A 74 31.08 -48.91 21.80
C GLY A 74 32.42 -48.18 21.76
N ASN A 75 33.46 -48.76 22.38
CA ASN A 75 34.83 -48.24 22.31
C ASN A 75 35.39 -48.40 20.90
N HIS A 76 36.04 -47.35 20.36
CA HIS A 76 37.08 -47.45 19.33
C HIS A 76 38.21 -46.44 19.64
N GLN A 77 39.39 -46.69 19.08
CA GLN A 77 40.67 -46.22 19.65
C GLN A 77 41.08 -44.79 19.23
N ARG A 78 42.00 -44.21 20.01
CA ARG A 78 42.66 -42.93 19.68
C ARG A 78 43.45 -43.04 18.37
N ILE A 79 43.27 -42.07 17.49
CA ILE A 79 44.33 -41.63 16.57
C ILE A 79 44.60 -40.16 16.89
N SER A 80 45.82 -39.86 17.35
CA SER A 80 46.25 -38.51 17.69
C SER A 80 46.78 -37.78 16.46
N ALA A 81 46.02 -36.80 15.96
CA ALA A 81 46.52 -35.85 14.97
C ALA A 81 47.19 -34.67 15.68
N SER A 82 48.44 -34.38 15.33
CA SER A 82 49.15 -33.17 15.80
C SER A 82 48.50 -31.90 15.25
N PRO A 83 48.51 -30.77 15.98
CA PRO A 83 48.03 -29.50 15.46
C PRO A 83 48.92 -29.02 14.32
N ALA A 84 48.37 -28.92 13.11
CA ALA A 84 49.01 -28.20 12.02
C ALA A 84 49.16 -26.71 12.40
N ALA A 85 50.29 -26.10 12.04
CA ALA A 85 50.65 -24.78 12.55
C ALA A 85 49.67 -23.68 12.11
N ARG A 86 49.26 -22.83 13.06
CA ARG A 86 48.73 -21.50 12.75
C ARG A 86 49.83 -20.70 12.03
N PRO A 87 49.54 -20.00 10.92
CA PRO A 87 50.42 -18.92 10.48
C PRO A 87 50.46 -17.84 11.58
N ALA A 88 51.62 -17.18 11.73
CA ALA A 88 51.84 -16.22 12.81
C ALA A 88 50.94 -14.98 12.65
N ALA A 89 50.37 -14.51 13.76
CA ALA A 89 49.64 -13.25 13.77
C ALA A 89 50.63 -12.08 13.52
N ALA A 90 50.42 -11.33 12.43
CA ALA A 90 51.11 -10.06 12.23
C ALA A 90 50.59 -9.07 13.28
N SER A 91 51.43 -8.72 14.25
CA SER A 91 51.05 -7.90 15.41
C SER A 91 50.92 -6.41 15.07
N ALA A 92 49.88 -6.05 14.30
CA ALA A 92 49.50 -4.67 14.07
C ALA A 92 48.73 -4.11 15.28
N ASN A 93 49.44 -3.60 16.29
CA ASN A 93 48.85 -2.80 17.37
C ASN A 93 48.48 -1.39 16.87
N GLY A 94 47.51 -1.32 15.95
CA GLY A 94 46.69 -0.13 15.77
C GLY A 94 45.52 -0.16 16.75
N ALA A 95 45.11 0.99 17.28
CA ALA A 95 43.80 1.09 17.90
C ALA A 95 42.77 0.91 16.77
N VAL A 96 41.98 -0.17 16.81
CA VAL A 96 40.97 -0.46 15.78
C VAL A 96 39.88 0.59 15.90
N GLY A 97 39.89 1.56 14.99
CA GLY A 97 38.82 2.54 14.84
C GLY A 97 37.50 1.87 14.50
N MET A 98 36.40 2.47 14.92
CA MET A 98 35.08 2.06 14.44
C MET A 98 34.87 2.70 13.06
N ILE A 99 34.87 1.89 12.01
CA ILE A 99 34.79 2.36 10.62
C ILE A 99 33.37 2.88 10.39
N CYS A 100 33.23 4.19 10.19
CA CYS A 100 31.93 4.88 10.13
C CYS A 100 31.53 5.23 8.69
N LEU A 101 30.72 4.36 8.08
CA LEU A 101 30.34 4.46 6.67
C LEU A 101 29.00 5.17 6.47
N ASP A 102 28.92 6.05 5.48
CA ASP A 102 27.66 6.50 4.90
C ASP A 102 27.40 5.79 3.57
N CYS A 103 26.18 5.30 3.36
CA CYS A 103 25.74 4.67 2.12
C CYS A 103 24.69 5.51 1.37
N ASP A 104 24.38 6.72 1.84
CA ASP A 104 23.33 7.61 1.31
C ASP A 104 21.95 6.91 1.24
N ASP A 105 21.69 5.99 2.17
CA ASP A 105 20.54 5.06 2.19
C ASP A 105 20.35 4.23 0.89
N LEU A 106 21.39 4.10 0.06
CA LEU A 106 21.37 3.38 -1.21
C LEU A 106 21.94 1.96 -1.07
N PHE A 107 21.13 0.94 -1.36
CA PHE A 107 21.59 -0.46 -1.38
C PHE A 107 22.75 -0.70 -2.36
N GLY A 108 22.85 0.07 -3.45
CA GLY A 108 23.98 -0.01 -4.38
C GLY A 108 25.31 0.37 -3.70
N THR A 109 25.36 1.54 -3.05
CA THR A 109 26.50 2.04 -2.29
C THR A 109 26.83 1.10 -1.13
N TRP A 110 25.82 0.74 -0.33
CA TRP A 110 25.95 -0.22 0.76
C TRP A 110 26.54 -1.56 0.28
N ARG A 111 26.10 -2.09 -0.87
CA ARG A 111 26.58 -3.36 -1.40
C ARG A 111 28.04 -3.29 -1.87
N LEU A 112 28.53 -2.14 -2.33
CA LEU A 112 29.95 -1.94 -2.64
C LEU A 112 30.80 -1.90 -1.37
N GLN A 113 30.34 -1.13 -0.37
CA GLN A 113 30.99 -1.01 0.93
C GLN A 113 31.01 -2.34 1.70
N ALA A 114 29.89 -3.05 1.77
CA ALA A 114 29.77 -4.37 2.39
C ALA A 114 30.63 -5.44 1.70
N ARG A 115 30.90 -5.31 0.39
CA ARG A 115 31.88 -6.16 -0.31
C ARG A 115 33.31 -5.81 0.07
N TRP A 116 33.64 -4.52 0.19
CA TRP A 116 34.96 -4.07 0.62
C TRP A 116 35.28 -4.54 2.05
N LEU A 117 34.39 -4.28 3.00
CA LEU A 117 34.51 -4.73 4.40
C LEU A 117 34.75 -6.25 4.49
N LEU A 118 33.93 -7.00 3.76
CA LEU A 118 33.98 -8.46 3.75
C LEU A 118 35.28 -8.99 3.09
N SER A 119 35.81 -8.31 2.06
CA SER A 119 37.08 -8.69 1.44
C SER A 119 38.30 -8.50 2.35
N HIS A 120 38.19 -7.64 3.36
CA HIS A 120 39.20 -7.37 4.38
C HIS A 120 38.95 -8.12 5.70
N GLU A 121 37.94 -9.01 5.74
CA GLU A 121 37.55 -9.77 6.94
C GLU A 121 37.22 -8.86 8.16
N ILE A 122 36.59 -7.70 7.91
CA ILE A 122 36.18 -6.74 8.96
C ILE A 122 34.87 -7.19 9.62
N ASP A 123 34.93 -7.44 10.93
CA ASP A 123 33.78 -7.92 11.71
C ASP A 123 32.69 -6.83 11.90
N PRO A 124 31.38 -7.17 11.88
CA PRO A 124 30.29 -6.22 12.06
C PRO A 124 30.36 -5.37 13.34
N SER A 125 31.03 -5.84 14.40
CA SER A 125 31.24 -5.04 15.63
C SER A 125 32.21 -3.86 15.45
N GLN A 126 32.97 -3.82 14.35
CA GLN A 126 33.92 -2.75 14.01
C GLN A 126 33.32 -1.70 13.06
N VAL A 127 32.04 -1.85 12.66
CA VAL A 127 31.42 -1.04 11.59
C VAL A 127 30.20 -0.29 12.09
N SER A 128 30.29 1.05 12.11
CA SER A 128 29.12 1.92 12.24
C SER A 128 28.60 2.29 10.85
N TRP A 129 27.28 2.39 10.73
CA TRP A 129 26.63 2.89 9.52
C TRP A 129 25.90 4.17 9.90
N LYS A 130 26.35 5.31 9.36
CA LYS A 130 25.76 6.62 9.63
C LYS A 130 24.27 6.59 9.26
N SER A 131 23.44 7.17 10.13
CA SER A 131 22.01 7.35 9.89
C SER A 131 21.74 8.85 9.76
N PRO A 132 20.85 9.32 8.86
CA PRO A 132 20.56 10.74 8.71
C PRO A 132 20.16 11.46 10.01
N ASP A 133 19.52 10.73 10.94
CA ASP A 133 19.07 11.25 12.24
C ASP A 133 20.13 11.13 13.36
N ALA A 134 21.30 10.54 13.10
CA ALA A 134 22.32 10.24 14.11
C ALA A 134 23.71 10.73 13.71
N ALA A 135 24.10 11.89 14.23
CA ALA A 135 25.47 12.40 14.15
C ALA A 135 26.41 11.56 15.03
N ASP A 136 27.14 10.63 14.43
CA ASP A 136 28.09 9.74 15.12
C ASP A 136 29.35 10.52 15.52
N LEU A 137 29.36 11.04 16.75
CA LEU A 137 30.33 12.02 17.25
C LEU A 137 31.76 11.47 17.43
N PHE A 138 31.96 10.16 17.25
CA PHE A 138 33.21 9.45 17.54
C PHE A 138 33.76 8.67 16.33
N GLY A 139 33.13 8.80 15.17
CA GLY A 139 33.56 8.14 13.95
C GLY A 139 34.77 8.81 13.30
N SER A 140 35.80 8.02 13.00
CA SER A 140 36.85 8.40 12.06
C SER A 140 36.29 8.32 10.63
N GLU A 141 36.47 9.39 9.84
CA GLU A 141 36.22 9.37 8.40
C GLU A 141 37.42 8.73 7.69
N GLU A 142 37.57 7.43 7.89
CA GLU A 142 38.58 6.62 7.22
C GLU A 142 38.21 6.41 5.74
N GLU A 143 38.98 7.03 4.84
CA GLU A 143 38.91 6.81 3.40
C GLU A 143 39.32 5.37 3.05
N TYR A 144 38.35 4.46 3.12
CA TYR A 144 38.51 3.05 2.78
C TYR A 144 38.99 2.91 1.33
N SER A 145 40.23 2.42 1.17
CA SER A 145 40.90 2.29 -0.13
C SER A 145 40.12 1.36 -1.06
N GLN A 146 39.87 1.77 -2.31
CA GLN A 146 38.97 1.03 -3.22
C GLN A 146 39.46 -0.37 -3.63
N GLU A 147 40.72 -0.70 -3.35
CA GLU A 147 41.27 -2.04 -3.57
C GLU A 147 40.48 -3.10 -2.76
N GLN A 148 40.40 -4.32 -3.29
CA GLN A 148 39.71 -5.42 -2.62
C GLN A 148 40.73 -6.24 -1.82
N GLY A 149 40.38 -6.59 -0.60
CA GLY A 149 41.21 -7.46 0.24
C GLY A 149 41.23 -8.91 -0.26
N PRO A 150 42.04 -9.78 0.36
CA PRO A 150 42.31 -11.13 -0.14
C PRO A 150 41.11 -12.09 -0.03
N PHE A 151 40.09 -11.79 0.78
CA PHE A 151 39.00 -12.73 1.04
C PHE A 151 37.94 -12.74 -0.08
N GLN A 152 37.72 -13.92 -0.68
CA GLN A 152 36.77 -14.11 -1.79
C GLN A 152 35.47 -14.77 -1.33
N ALA A 153 34.55 -13.94 -0.83
CA ALA A 153 33.25 -14.37 -0.33
C ALA A 153 32.35 -15.05 -1.37
N ARG A 154 31.78 -16.22 -1.03
CA ARG A 154 30.78 -16.94 -1.86
C ARG A 154 29.36 -16.63 -1.39
N VAL A 155 28.77 -15.57 -1.94
CA VAL A 155 27.42 -15.07 -1.59
C VAL A 155 26.33 -15.77 -2.43
N PRO A 156 25.31 -16.42 -1.84
CA PRO A 156 24.16 -16.95 -2.59
C PRO A 156 23.31 -15.84 -3.23
N LEU A 157 22.77 -16.08 -4.43
CA LEU A 157 21.89 -15.11 -5.11
C LEU A 157 20.63 -14.76 -4.29
N GLU A 158 20.02 -15.77 -3.67
CA GLU A 158 18.87 -15.61 -2.77
C GLU A 158 19.16 -14.66 -1.61
N LEU A 159 20.37 -14.71 -1.04
CA LEU A 159 20.79 -13.79 0.02
C LEU A 159 20.83 -12.34 -0.50
N VAL A 160 21.40 -12.09 -1.68
CA VAL A 160 21.42 -10.73 -2.26
C VAL A 160 20.01 -10.20 -2.46
N GLN A 161 19.09 -11.02 -2.96
CA GLN A 161 17.68 -10.67 -3.16
C GLN A 161 16.93 -10.40 -1.84
N LEU A 162 17.22 -11.17 -0.79
CA LEU A 162 16.66 -10.96 0.55
C LEU A 162 17.20 -9.68 1.20
N LEU A 163 18.50 -9.40 1.07
CA LEU A 163 19.12 -8.19 1.61
C LEU A 163 18.60 -6.93 0.91
N GLU A 164 18.46 -6.94 -0.43
CA GLU A 164 17.86 -5.84 -1.19
C GLU A 164 16.36 -5.66 -0.86
N SER A 165 15.63 -6.77 -0.65
CA SER A 165 14.23 -6.70 -0.21
C SER A 165 14.10 -6.12 1.20
N ALA A 166 15.10 -6.33 2.07
CA ALA A 166 15.11 -5.87 3.44
C ALA A 166 15.66 -4.45 3.61
N SER A 167 16.56 -3.97 2.74
CA SER A 167 17.07 -2.59 2.76
C SER A 167 15.98 -1.53 2.52
N ARG A 168 14.86 -1.94 1.93
CA ARG A 168 13.66 -1.11 1.78
C ARG A 168 12.95 -0.80 3.11
N TYR A 169 13.30 -1.48 4.20
CA TYR A 169 12.79 -1.17 5.55
C TYR A 169 13.47 0.10 6.10
N ARG A 170 12.71 1.10 6.53
CA ARG A 170 13.23 2.23 7.33
C ARG A 170 13.13 1.92 8.82
N GLY A 171 14.20 2.20 9.56
CA GLY A 171 14.30 2.00 11.00
C GLY A 171 15.73 1.66 11.43
N ASP A 172 15.93 1.57 12.75
CA ASP A 172 17.26 1.51 13.39
C ASP A 172 18.13 0.34 12.92
N GLN A 173 19.44 0.58 12.87
CA GLN A 173 20.45 -0.43 12.47
C GLN A 173 20.08 -1.10 11.14
N ARG A 174 19.61 -0.30 10.17
CA ARG A 174 19.15 -0.78 8.86
C ARG A 174 20.25 -1.58 8.17
N TRP A 175 21.40 -0.92 7.99
CA TRP A 175 22.54 -1.39 7.22
C TRP A 175 23.44 -2.34 8.00
N SER A 176 23.57 -2.12 9.32
CA SER A 176 24.32 -3.00 10.23
C SER A 176 23.79 -4.42 10.23
N LEU A 177 22.47 -4.61 10.34
CA LEU A 177 21.85 -5.94 10.33
C LEU A 177 22.04 -6.67 8.99
N LEU A 178 21.98 -5.94 7.87
CA LEU A 178 22.24 -6.52 6.55
C LEU A 178 23.70 -6.98 6.43
N TYR A 179 24.63 -6.25 7.03
CA TYR A 179 26.04 -6.62 7.06
C TYR A 179 26.29 -7.82 7.97
N GLU A 180 25.70 -7.86 9.17
CA GLU A 180 25.83 -8.97 10.12
C GLU A 180 25.27 -10.30 9.55
N VAL A 181 24.14 -10.25 8.83
CA VAL A 181 23.60 -11.42 8.12
C VAL A 181 24.52 -11.83 6.97
N LEU A 182 25.00 -10.90 6.14
CA LEU A 182 25.94 -11.20 5.05
C LEU A 182 27.23 -11.86 5.57
N TRP A 183 27.79 -11.30 6.64
CA TRP A 183 28.99 -11.76 7.33
C TRP A 183 28.83 -13.19 7.84
N ARG A 184 27.82 -13.48 8.67
CA ARG A 184 27.58 -14.83 9.22
C ARG A 184 27.40 -15.88 8.11
N VAL A 185 26.61 -15.59 7.07
CA VAL A 185 26.35 -16.55 5.99
C VAL A 185 27.61 -16.86 5.18
N THR A 186 28.46 -15.86 4.92
CA THR A 186 29.71 -16.06 4.16
C THR A 186 30.80 -16.74 4.97
N HIS A 187 30.75 -16.65 6.30
CA HIS A 187 31.52 -17.48 7.24
C HIS A 187 30.89 -18.87 7.49
N GLY A 188 29.87 -19.25 6.70
CA GLY A 188 29.27 -20.58 6.67
C GLY A 188 27.96 -20.74 7.46
N ASP A 189 27.65 -19.79 8.35
CA ASP A 189 26.43 -19.82 9.15
C ASP A 189 25.21 -19.32 8.37
N ARG A 190 24.61 -20.25 7.61
CA ARG A 190 23.33 -20.02 6.92
C ARG A 190 22.14 -19.81 7.85
N THR A 191 22.24 -20.07 9.16
CA THR A 191 21.09 -19.91 10.07
C THR A 191 20.71 -18.43 10.22
N ALA A 192 21.66 -17.50 10.05
CA ALA A 192 21.41 -16.06 10.06
C ALA A 192 20.39 -15.57 9.01
N MET A 193 20.09 -16.36 7.96
CA MET A 193 19.00 -16.06 7.01
C MET A 193 17.63 -16.53 7.51
N MET A 194 17.60 -17.51 8.40
CA MET A 194 16.42 -18.31 8.73
C MET A 194 15.67 -17.74 9.93
N ALA A 195 14.34 -17.75 9.89
CA ALA A 195 13.49 -17.21 10.97
C ALA A 195 13.61 -17.90 12.36
N GLY A 196 14.43 -18.96 12.47
CA GLY A 196 14.80 -19.59 13.75
C GLY A 196 16.01 -18.95 14.45
N ASP A 197 16.84 -18.19 13.72
CA ASP A 197 17.91 -17.37 14.31
C ASP A 197 17.38 -15.99 14.72
N LYS A 198 18.03 -15.33 15.68
CA LYS A 198 17.65 -13.98 16.14
C LYS A 198 17.70 -12.94 15.01
N LEU A 199 18.77 -12.93 14.21
CA LEU A 199 18.91 -12.01 13.07
C LEU A 199 17.97 -12.40 11.93
N GLY A 200 17.91 -13.68 11.60
CA GLY A 200 17.06 -14.18 10.51
C GLY A 200 15.57 -13.96 10.78
N SER A 201 15.15 -13.99 12.05
CA SER A 201 13.80 -13.63 12.50
C SER A 201 13.53 -12.12 12.36
N GLU A 202 14.47 -11.27 12.75
CA GLU A 202 14.37 -9.81 12.58
C GLU A 202 14.37 -9.41 11.09
N LEU A 203 15.23 -10.02 10.26
CA LEU A 203 15.23 -9.88 8.81
C LEU A 203 13.86 -10.23 8.23
N HIS A 204 13.28 -11.37 8.64
CA HIS A 204 11.93 -11.76 8.22
C HIS A 204 10.83 -10.82 8.73
N ARG A 205 10.98 -10.22 9.93
CA ARG A 205 10.07 -9.18 10.44
C ARG A 205 10.12 -7.92 9.57
N ARG A 206 11.32 -7.44 9.24
CA ARG A 206 11.55 -6.29 8.34
C ARG A 206 10.95 -6.54 6.96
N LEU A 207 11.26 -7.69 6.35
CA LEU A 207 10.69 -8.14 5.05
C LEU A 207 9.15 -8.19 5.07
N LYS A 208 8.55 -8.69 6.14
CA LYS A 208 7.08 -8.73 6.29
C LYS A 208 6.48 -7.32 6.41
N SER A 209 7.18 -6.40 7.07
CA SER A 209 6.77 -4.99 7.17
C SER A 209 6.82 -4.29 5.82
N VAL A 210 7.92 -4.43 5.07
CA VAL A 210 8.09 -3.91 3.70
C VAL A 210 7.00 -4.42 2.75
N ARG A 211 6.78 -5.74 2.72
CA ARG A 211 5.72 -6.36 1.88
C ARG A 211 4.32 -5.88 2.25
N ARG A 212 4.05 -5.67 3.54
CA ARG A 212 2.78 -5.11 4.01
C ARG A 212 2.59 -3.65 3.57
N GLU A 213 3.65 -2.84 3.59
CA GLU A 213 3.57 -1.44 3.18
C GLU A 213 3.39 -1.29 1.66
N ALA A 214 4.04 -2.12 0.85
CA ALA A 214 3.75 -2.22 -0.57
C ALA A 214 2.28 -2.59 -0.85
N HIS A 215 1.71 -3.52 -0.06
CA HIS A 215 0.28 -3.85 -0.16
C HIS A 215 -0.63 -2.70 0.29
N HIS A 216 -0.25 -1.91 1.31
CA HIS A 216 -1.00 -0.71 1.70
C HIS A 216 -0.98 0.35 0.58
N LEU A 217 0.13 0.53 -0.16
CA LEU A 217 0.16 1.38 -1.36
C LEU A 217 -0.85 0.86 -2.40
N HIS A 218 -0.82 -0.44 -2.72
CA HIS A 218 -1.73 -1.04 -3.71
C HIS A 218 -3.20 -0.95 -3.32
N ALA A 219 -3.53 -0.95 -2.02
CA ALA A 219 -4.89 -0.93 -1.52
C ALA A 219 -5.47 0.47 -1.29
N PHE A 220 -4.64 1.45 -0.90
CA PHE A 220 -5.09 2.76 -0.41
C PHE A 220 -4.65 3.95 -1.25
N LEU A 221 -3.79 3.77 -2.25
CA LEU A 221 -3.48 4.85 -3.19
C LEU A 221 -4.74 5.24 -3.99
N ARG A 222 -5.05 6.54 -4.01
CA ARG A 222 -6.14 7.12 -4.80
C ARG A 222 -5.53 8.01 -5.87
N PHE A 223 -5.78 7.69 -7.14
CA PHE A 223 -5.45 8.55 -8.27
C PHE A 223 -6.59 9.52 -8.55
N VAL A 224 -6.30 10.81 -8.53
CA VAL A 224 -7.24 11.87 -8.92
C VAL A 224 -6.88 12.35 -10.32
N ALA A 225 -7.88 12.51 -11.18
CA ALA A 225 -7.70 12.99 -12.55
C ALA A 225 -7.44 14.51 -12.56
N LEU A 226 -6.40 14.95 -13.26
CA LEU A 226 -6.14 16.37 -13.46
C LEU A 226 -6.97 16.92 -14.63
N PRO A 227 -7.47 18.17 -14.53
CA PRO A 227 -8.13 18.83 -15.65
C PRO A 227 -7.22 18.90 -16.89
N PRO A 228 -7.76 18.68 -18.10
CA PRO A 228 -7.00 18.84 -19.33
C PRO A 228 -6.56 20.30 -19.49
N VAL A 229 -5.34 20.49 -19.99
CA VAL A 229 -4.76 21.81 -20.29
C VAL A 229 -4.70 21.96 -21.81
N ALA A 230 -4.96 23.16 -22.33
CA ALA A 230 -5.10 23.39 -23.77
C ALA A 230 -3.76 23.56 -24.51
N ASP A 231 -2.69 23.89 -23.79
CA ASP A 231 -1.38 24.23 -24.36
C ASP A 231 -0.47 23.01 -24.55
N ASP A 232 0.57 23.13 -25.39
CA ASP A 232 1.57 22.06 -25.64
C ASP A 232 2.31 21.58 -24.37
N ALA A 233 2.31 22.36 -23.29
CA ALA A 233 2.75 21.93 -21.96
C ALA A 233 2.00 20.68 -21.45
N ALA A 234 0.80 20.41 -21.96
CA ALA A 234 0.03 19.21 -21.70
C ALA A 234 0.70 17.91 -22.21
N ILE A 235 1.76 17.98 -23.01
CA ILE A 235 2.49 16.80 -23.49
C ILE A 235 3.32 16.14 -22.36
N MET A 236 3.79 16.93 -21.37
CA MET A 236 4.64 16.45 -20.25
C MET A 236 3.93 16.35 -18.89
N ARG A 237 2.70 16.85 -18.74
CA ARG A 237 1.97 16.82 -17.45
C ARG A 237 1.39 15.42 -17.15
N PRO A 238 1.39 14.90 -15.91
CA PRO A 238 0.55 13.76 -15.54
C PRO A 238 -0.93 13.99 -15.87
N GLN A 239 -1.65 12.92 -16.22
CA GLN A 239 -3.11 12.89 -16.36
C GLN A 239 -3.77 12.55 -15.01
N TYR A 240 -3.07 11.77 -14.18
CA TYR A 240 -3.50 11.41 -12.83
C TYR A 240 -2.38 11.67 -11.81
N VAL A 241 -2.75 12.12 -10.61
CA VAL A 241 -1.82 12.32 -9.49
C VAL A 241 -2.34 11.63 -8.24
N ALA A 242 -1.42 11.23 -7.35
CA ALA A 242 -1.75 10.63 -6.07
C ALA A 242 -0.74 11.05 -4.98
N TRP A 243 -1.22 11.23 -3.75
CA TRP A 243 -0.40 11.47 -2.56
C TRP A 243 -0.32 10.21 -1.70
N HIS A 244 0.88 9.84 -1.24
CA HIS A 244 1.05 8.73 -0.30
C HIS A 244 2.17 8.98 0.71
N GLU A 245 2.08 8.32 1.87
CA GLU A 245 3.05 8.47 2.96
C GLU A 245 3.48 7.07 3.46
N PRO A 246 4.41 6.41 2.76
CA PRO A 246 4.90 5.10 3.16
C PRO A 246 5.93 5.23 4.29
N ALA A 247 5.89 4.33 5.27
CA ALA A 247 6.91 4.24 6.32
C ALA A 247 8.21 3.56 5.84
N HIS A 248 8.26 3.06 4.61
CA HIS A 248 9.35 2.25 4.06
C HIS A 248 9.66 2.69 2.62
N ASP A 249 10.88 2.41 2.14
CA ASP A 249 11.37 2.75 0.79
C ASP A 249 10.80 1.78 -0.26
N ILE A 250 9.46 1.79 -0.38
CA ILE A 250 8.72 0.87 -1.25
C ILE A 250 8.30 1.49 -2.58
N LEU A 251 8.35 2.82 -2.73
CA LEU A 251 7.62 3.55 -3.78
C LEU A 251 7.94 3.04 -5.18
N LEU A 252 9.22 3.05 -5.60
CA LEU A 252 9.65 2.56 -6.91
C LEU A 252 9.13 1.14 -7.20
N SER A 253 9.57 0.15 -6.41
CA SER A 253 9.26 -1.27 -6.63
C SER A 253 7.78 -1.62 -6.45
N ALA A 254 7.04 -0.85 -5.66
CA ALA A 254 5.60 -1.04 -5.50
C ALA A 254 4.79 -0.34 -6.60
N SER A 255 5.32 0.71 -7.24
CA SER A 255 4.59 1.48 -8.26
C SER A 255 4.55 0.80 -9.63
N GLU A 256 5.46 -0.15 -9.89
CA GLU A 256 5.39 -1.06 -11.05
C GLU A 256 4.02 -1.74 -11.18
N HIS A 257 3.35 -2.01 -10.05
CA HIS A 257 1.98 -2.53 -9.98
C HIS A 257 0.95 -1.71 -10.77
N PHE A 258 1.15 -0.40 -10.90
CA PHE A 258 0.21 0.50 -11.58
C PHE A 258 0.47 0.62 -13.08
N ILE A 259 1.67 0.30 -13.58
CA ILE A 259 2.03 0.36 -15.01
C ILE A 259 1.02 -0.45 -15.84
N GLY A 260 0.86 -1.74 -15.53
CA GLY A 260 -0.07 -2.63 -16.24
C GLY A 260 -1.56 -2.38 -15.95
N ARG A 261 -1.90 -1.49 -14.99
CA ARG A 261 -3.28 -1.17 -14.59
C ARG A 261 -3.78 0.16 -15.16
N MET A 262 -2.89 1.15 -15.27
CA MET A 262 -3.14 2.47 -15.86
C MET A 262 -2.79 2.50 -17.36
N GLY A 263 -2.15 1.45 -17.90
CA GLY A 263 -1.89 1.31 -19.32
C GLY A 263 -0.95 2.37 -19.86
N GLN A 264 -1.44 3.21 -20.79
CA GLN A 264 -0.69 4.32 -21.39
C GLN A 264 -1.00 5.68 -20.75
N HIS A 265 -1.87 5.74 -19.73
CA HIS A 265 -2.12 7.00 -19.00
C HIS A 265 -0.86 7.45 -18.28
N ARG A 266 -0.52 8.74 -18.39
CA ARG A 266 0.60 9.33 -17.64
C ARG A 266 0.15 9.58 -16.20
N TRP A 267 0.89 9.12 -15.20
CA TRP A 267 0.50 9.27 -13.80
C TRP A 267 1.69 9.54 -12.88
N MET A 268 1.43 10.17 -11.73
CA MET A 268 2.45 10.55 -10.76
C MET A 268 2.02 10.13 -9.35
N ILE A 269 2.97 9.66 -8.55
CA ILE A 269 2.78 9.43 -7.12
C ILE A 269 3.85 10.24 -6.39
N ALA A 270 3.43 11.17 -5.54
CA ALA A 270 4.32 11.95 -4.70
C ALA A 270 4.21 11.49 -3.23
N THR A 271 5.36 11.49 -2.54
CA THR A 271 5.44 11.30 -1.09
C THR A 271 6.24 12.46 -0.46
N PRO A 272 6.38 12.54 0.88
CA PRO A 272 7.24 13.53 1.52
C PRO A 272 8.72 13.40 1.18
N GLN A 273 9.17 12.21 0.74
CA GLN A 273 10.59 11.90 0.56
C GLN A 273 10.93 11.70 -0.91
N ASP A 274 10.38 10.67 -1.55
CA ASP A 274 10.60 10.32 -2.95
C ASP A 274 9.30 10.40 -3.78
N GLY A 275 9.44 10.47 -5.10
CA GLY A 275 8.33 10.58 -6.04
C GLY A 275 8.56 9.71 -7.27
N VAL A 276 7.48 9.25 -7.91
CA VAL A 276 7.54 8.57 -9.21
C VAL A 276 6.63 9.23 -10.22
N TYR A 277 7.08 9.28 -11.48
CA TYR A 277 6.29 9.72 -12.62
C TYR A 277 6.38 8.67 -13.73
N TYR A 278 5.23 8.21 -14.21
CA TYR A 278 5.11 7.32 -15.36
C TYR A 278 4.66 8.12 -16.58
N GLU A 279 5.51 8.19 -17.59
CA GLU A 279 5.27 8.96 -18.83
C GLU A 279 4.45 8.20 -19.89
N GLY A 280 3.91 7.02 -19.54
CA GLY A 280 3.17 6.15 -20.48
C GLY A 280 4.03 5.03 -21.11
N LYS A 281 5.35 5.06 -20.89
CA LYS A 281 6.32 4.02 -21.32
C LYS A 281 7.34 3.68 -20.23
N GLN A 282 8.03 4.69 -19.71
CA GLN A 282 9.02 4.56 -18.65
C GLN A 282 8.46 5.04 -17.29
N LEU A 283 8.90 4.39 -16.21
CA LEU A 283 8.76 4.87 -14.84
C LEU A 283 10.04 5.62 -14.45
N ILE A 284 9.90 6.90 -14.10
CA ILE A 284 10.95 7.78 -13.60
C ILE A 284 10.80 7.85 -12.08
N HIS A 285 11.91 7.75 -11.34
CA HIS A 285 11.95 7.80 -9.87
C HIS A 285 12.87 8.92 -9.41
N GLU A 286 12.30 9.88 -8.69
CA GLU A 286 13.01 10.99 -8.07
C GLU A 286 13.21 10.68 -6.59
N ARG A 287 14.45 10.35 -6.20
CA ARG A 287 14.82 10.05 -4.80
C ARG A 287 14.51 11.21 -3.84
N ARG A 288 14.44 12.44 -4.35
CA ARG A 288 13.95 13.63 -3.63
C ARG A 288 12.75 14.19 -4.39
N CYS A 289 11.55 14.00 -3.83
CA CYS A 289 10.27 14.34 -4.45
C CYS A 289 10.18 15.85 -4.71
N PRO A 290 10.14 16.31 -5.98
CA PRO A 290 10.11 17.73 -6.32
C PRO A 290 8.93 18.46 -5.66
N GLU A 291 9.16 19.67 -5.15
CA GLU A 291 8.12 20.44 -4.44
C GLU A 291 6.87 20.68 -5.31
N ALA A 292 7.07 20.88 -6.62
CA ALA A 292 5.97 20.98 -7.59
C ALA A 292 5.12 19.69 -7.66
N TRP A 293 5.74 18.51 -7.52
CA TRP A 293 5.03 17.23 -7.49
C TRP A 293 4.26 17.05 -6.18
N GLN A 294 4.88 17.40 -5.05
CA GLN A 294 4.21 17.35 -3.74
C GLN A 294 3.00 18.30 -3.70
N THR A 295 3.18 19.55 -4.13
CA THR A 295 2.13 20.56 -4.21
C THR A 295 0.98 20.10 -5.11
N MET A 296 1.29 19.64 -6.33
CA MET A 296 0.28 19.16 -7.28
C MET A 296 -0.51 17.94 -6.78
N ALA A 297 0.13 17.02 -6.05
CA ALA A 297 -0.53 15.84 -5.50
C ALA A 297 -1.34 16.11 -4.22
N ARG A 298 -0.97 17.13 -3.43
CA ARG A 298 -1.70 17.51 -2.20
C ARG A 298 -2.86 18.49 -2.44
N GLN A 299 -2.76 19.34 -3.46
CA GLN A 299 -3.75 20.38 -3.77
C GLN A 299 -4.76 19.97 -4.85
N VAL A 300 -4.75 18.71 -5.30
CA VAL A 300 -5.74 18.22 -6.28
C VAL A 300 -7.11 18.05 -5.61
N GLU A 301 -8.12 18.71 -6.15
CA GLU A 301 -9.52 18.47 -5.78
C GLU A 301 -10.04 17.24 -6.55
N ASP A 302 -10.74 16.33 -5.86
CA ASP A 302 -11.41 15.18 -6.48
C ASP A 302 -12.86 15.54 -6.86
N PRO A 303 -13.22 15.68 -8.15
CA PRO A 303 -14.58 15.99 -8.59
C PRO A 303 -15.60 14.90 -8.25
N HIS A 304 -15.15 13.72 -7.83
CA HIS A 304 -15.99 12.58 -7.48
C HIS A 304 -16.04 12.30 -5.96
N GLY A 305 -15.33 13.09 -5.14
CA GLY A 305 -15.22 12.90 -3.70
C GLY A 305 -16.57 12.85 -2.98
N GLU A 306 -17.45 13.83 -3.21
CA GLU A 306 -18.80 13.90 -2.61
C GLU A 306 -19.71 12.73 -3.01
N LEU A 307 -19.57 12.24 -4.25
CA LEU A 307 -20.31 11.06 -4.72
C LEU A 307 -19.81 9.79 -4.02
N TRP A 308 -18.49 9.66 -3.83
CA TRP A 308 -17.89 8.56 -3.09
C TRP A 308 -18.25 8.61 -1.59
N LEU A 309 -18.19 9.78 -0.94
CA LEU A 309 -18.64 10.00 0.44
C LEU A 309 -20.11 9.60 0.64
N THR A 310 -20.97 10.01 -0.29
CA THR A 310 -22.39 9.61 -0.32
C THR A 310 -22.54 8.10 -0.47
N TYR A 311 -21.82 7.46 -1.40
CA TYR A 311 -21.87 6.02 -1.59
C TYR A 311 -21.36 5.24 -0.36
N TYR A 312 -20.19 5.63 0.17
CA TYR A 312 -19.52 5.00 1.32
C TYR A 312 -20.42 4.99 2.57
N SER A 313 -21.04 6.14 2.89
CA SER A 313 -21.99 6.25 4.00
C SER A 313 -23.24 5.37 3.82
N HIS A 314 -23.68 5.08 2.58
CA HIS A 314 -24.82 4.20 2.31
C HIS A 314 -24.50 2.71 2.35
N ILE A 315 -23.24 2.30 2.05
CA ILE A 315 -22.81 0.90 2.19
C ILE A 315 -22.28 0.55 3.59
N PHE A 316 -22.01 1.55 4.43
CA PHE A 316 -21.53 1.33 5.80
C PHE A 316 -22.59 0.65 6.68
N ASN A 317 -22.35 -0.61 7.04
CA ASN A 317 -23.20 -1.38 7.93
C ASN A 317 -22.66 -1.35 9.38
N PRO A 318 -23.23 -0.54 10.30
CA PRO A 318 -22.75 -0.45 11.68
C PRO A 318 -22.81 -1.79 12.44
N ALA A 319 -23.79 -2.65 12.15
CA ALA A 319 -23.93 -3.97 12.78
C ALA A 319 -22.79 -4.95 12.41
N ARG A 320 -22.03 -4.66 11.34
CA ARG A 320 -20.84 -5.44 10.94
C ARG A 320 -19.51 -4.80 11.38
N LEU A 321 -19.53 -3.65 12.06
CA LEU A 321 -18.31 -2.97 12.48
C LEU A 321 -17.59 -3.71 13.61
N ASN A 322 -16.36 -4.17 13.34
CA ASN A 322 -15.38 -4.54 14.36
C ASN A 322 -14.18 -3.57 14.25
N PRO A 323 -14.06 -2.57 15.15
CA PRO A 323 -13.01 -1.55 15.04
C PRO A 323 -11.58 -2.12 15.06
N LYS A 324 -11.30 -3.12 15.90
CA LYS A 324 -9.97 -3.73 16.02
C LYS A 324 -9.55 -4.47 14.75
N VAL A 325 -10.49 -5.16 14.09
CA VAL A 325 -10.24 -5.80 12.79
C VAL A 325 -10.12 -4.75 11.69
N MET A 326 -10.97 -3.72 11.71
CA MET A 326 -10.92 -2.62 10.76
C MET A 326 -9.57 -1.89 10.82
N GLU A 327 -9.15 -1.38 11.98
CA GLU A 327 -7.84 -0.74 12.20
C GLU A 327 -6.67 -1.68 11.85
N GLY A 328 -6.84 -2.99 12.09
CA GLY A 328 -5.87 -4.03 11.73
C GLY A 328 -5.64 -4.19 10.22
N HIS A 329 -6.69 -4.04 9.39
CA HIS A 329 -6.60 -4.04 7.94
C HIS A 329 -6.41 -2.65 7.33
N PHE A 330 -6.84 -1.60 8.02
CA PHE A 330 -7.02 -0.23 7.52
C PHE A 330 -6.47 0.79 8.54
N PRO A 331 -5.13 0.89 8.70
CA PRO A 331 -4.52 1.67 9.77
C PRO A 331 -4.88 3.17 9.71
N SER A 332 -5.24 3.75 10.86
CA SER A 332 -5.78 5.11 10.97
C SER A 332 -4.91 6.23 10.39
N ARG A 333 -3.58 6.06 10.39
CA ARG A 333 -2.63 6.99 9.75
C ARG A 333 -2.89 7.23 8.25
N PHE A 334 -3.53 6.30 7.55
CA PHE A 334 -3.87 6.43 6.14
C PHE A 334 -5.19 7.18 5.90
N TRP A 335 -6.08 7.29 6.90
CA TRP A 335 -7.41 7.88 6.71
C TRP A 335 -7.34 9.33 6.23
N LYS A 336 -6.32 10.11 6.65
CA LYS A 336 -6.11 11.48 6.16
C LYS A 336 -5.81 11.62 4.67
N ASN A 337 -5.39 10.53 4.00
CA ASN A 337 -5.06 10.51 2.57
C ASN A 337 -6.13 9.78 1.74
N LEU A 338 -7.32 9.56 2.32
CA LEU A 338 -8.44 8.82 1.73
C LEU A 338 -9.71 9.68 1.75
N PRO A 339 -10.49 9.72 0.66
CA PRO A 339 -11.68 10.56 0.60
C PRO A 339 -12.73 10.13 1.64
N GLU A 340 -12.89 8.84 1.93
CA GLU A 340 -13.76 8.34 3.01
C GLU A 340 -13.28 8.68 4.44
N GLY A 341 -12.03 9.13 4.59
CA GLY A 341 -11.34 9.32 5.86
C GLY A 341 -12.10 10.10 6.92
N PRO A 342 -12.58 11.32 6.63
CA PRO A 342 -13.29 12.17 7.59
C PRO A 342 -14.58 11.56 8.16
N LEU A 343 -15.24 10.64 7.43
CA LEU A 343 -16.47 9.99 7.89
C LEU A 343 -16.21 8.89 8.93
N ILE A 344 -15.04 8.24 8.89
CA ILE A 344 -14.78 7.01 9.66
C ILE A 344 -14.97 7.22 11.18
N PRO A 345 -14.44 8.26 11.83
CA PRO A 345 -14.62 8.45 13.28
C PRO A 345 -16.08 8.66 13.69
N ALA A 346 -16.85 9.40 12.87
CA ALA A 346 -18.27 9.62 13.09
C ALA A 346 -19.08 8.32 12.94
N LEU A 347 -18.80 7.53 11.89
CA LEU A 347 -19.48 6.25 11.63
C LEU A 347 -19.18 5.21 12.72
N ILE A 348 -17.94 5.13 13.23
CA ILE A 348 -17.59 4.30 14.40
C ILE A 348 -18.41 4.73 15.64
N THR A 349 -18.51 6.04 15.87
CA THR A 349 -19.21 6.59 17.03
C THR A 349 -20.73 6.33 16.97
N GLN A 350 -21.33 6.49 15.79
CA GLN A 350 -22.75 6.15 15.54
C GLN A 350 -23.02 4.64 15.75
N ALA A 351 -22.12 3.76 15.32
CA ALA A 351 -22.25 2.33 15.54
C ALA A 351 -22.24 1.96 17.04
N ARG A 352 -21.31 2.55 17.81
CA ARG A 352 -21.17 2.32 19.26
C ARG A 352 -22.34 2.86 20.09
N THR A 353 -22.98 3.95 19.65
CA THR A 353 -24.07 4.61 20.39
C THR A 353 -25.47 3.99 20.17
N GLY A 354 -25.52 2.81 19.54
CA GLY A 354 -26.73 1.97 19.49
C GLY A 354 -27.03 1.36 18.12
N LYS A 355 -26.50 1.95 17.03
CA LYS A 355 -26.92 1.62 15.65
C LYS A 355 -26.44 0.26 15.13
N GLN A 356 -25.68 -0.49 15.92
CA GLN A 356 -25.54 -1.93 15.74
C GLN A 356 -26.89 -2.69 15.79
N ARG A 357 -27.93 -2.14 16.44
CA ARG A 357 -29.28 -2.70 16.45
C ARG A 357 -30.06 -2.40 15.17
N ASP A 358 -29.88 -1.20 14.60
CA ASP A 358 -30.67 -0.71 13.46
C ASP A 358 -30.05 -1.06 12.09
N GLY A 359 -28.74 -1.34 12.07
CA GLY A 359 -28.03 -1.84 10.87
C GLY A 359 -27.76 -0.80 9.77
N GLN A 360 -28.12 0.47 9.96
CA GLN A 360 -27.93 1.56 8.99
C GLN A 360 -27.43 2.87 9.66
N ALA A 361 -26.81 3.74 8.86
CA ALA A 361 -26.38 5.07 9.28
C ALA A 361 -27.56 6.05 9.48
N SER A 362 -27.34 7.10 10.29
CA SER A 362 -28.38 8.04 10.73
C SER A 362 -29.19 8.66 9.59
N ASP A 363 -28.49 9.12 8.57
CA ASP A 363 -29.03 10.01 7.54
C ASP A 363 -29.78 9.21 6.46
N ILE A 364 -29.63 7.88 6.47
CA ILE A 364 -30.41 6.92 5.69
C ILE A 364 -31.77 6.71 6.36
N ALA A 365 -31.80 6.46 7.67
CA ALA A 365 -33.03 6.24 8.42
C ALA A 365 -33.96 7.48 8.43
N ALA A 366 -33.41 8.68 8.30
CA ALA A 366 -34.16 9.92 8.16
C ALA A 366 -34.73 10.19 6.75
N ARG A 367 -34.23 9.49 5.71
CA ARG A 367 -34.67 9.73 4.32
C ARG A 367 -36.02 9.05 4.04
N ARG A 368 -37.01 9.84 3.61
CA ARG A 368 -38.30 9.31 3.13
C ARG A 368 -38.10 8.53 1.84
N GLY A 369 -38.15 7.19 1.93
CA GLY A 369 -38.04 6.30 0.77
C GLY A 369 -39.12 6.57 -0.29
N LYS A 370 -38.77 6.36 -1.56
CA LYS A 370 -39.70 6.50 -2.69
C LYS A 370 -40.78 5.42 -2.60
N LYS A 371 -42.02 5.81 -2.27
CA LYS A 371 -43.17 4.89 -2.31
C LYS A 371 -43.33 4.35 -3.73
N ILE A 372 -43.15 3.04 -3.90
CA ILE A 372 -43.56 2.34 -5.11
C ILE A 372 -45.07 2.14 -4.98
N ALA A 373 -45.84 2.92 -5.74
CA ALA A 373 -47.25 2.61 -5.92
C ALA A 373 -47.33 1.30 -6.72
N HIS A 374 -48.04 0.30 -6.19
CA HIS A 374 -48.53 -0.76 -7.04
C HIS A 374 -49.49 -0.16 -8.07
N ARG A 375 -49.44 -0.69 -9.28
CA ARG A 375 -50.32 -0.32 -10.37
C ARG A 375 -51.31 -1.46 -10.53
N ASP A 376 -52.52 -1.24 -10.04
CA ASP A 376 -53.67 -2.11 -10.23
C ASP A 376 -54.09 -2.15 -11.73
#